data_AF-A0A8J6ZP39-F1
#
_entry.id   AF-A0A8J6ZP39-F1
#
_cell.length_a   1.000
_cell.length_b   1.000
_cell.length_c   1.000
_cell.angle_alpha   90.00
_cell.angle_beta   90.00
_cell.angle_gamma   90.00
#
_symmetry.space_group_name_H-M   'P 1'
#
loop_
_entity.id
_entity.type
_entity.pdbx_description
1 polymer ?
#
loop_
_entity_poly.entity_id
_entity_poly.type
_entity_poly.pdbx_seq_one_letter_code
_entity_poly.pdbx_strand_id
1 'polypeptide(L)'
;MATDLVTYYGQTPIIDQLVNKYGAYLEKLNRETKLLLRVTLSTYIVMQQEYTPTEYPFSTALEDALCELVIPDSIPQDLYDICSTLNGLTTHEAETILEALQHQIRWGNAQIERSV
;
A
#
# COMPACT_ATOMS: atom_id res chain seq x y z
N MET A 1 -14.02 -1.37 25.14
CA MET A 1 -13.44 -0.54 24.07
C MET A 1 -12.89 -1.50 23.03
N ALA A 2 -13.65 -1.77 21.98
CA ALA A 2 -13.14 -2.54 20.85
C ALA A 2 -12.39 -1.55 19.97
N THR A 3 -11.06 -1.59 19.99
CA THR A 3 -10.28 -1.09 18.87
C THR A 3 -10.66 -1.97 17.69
N ASP A 4 -11.44 -1.43 16.75
CA ASP A 4 -11.72 -2.04 15.46
C ASP A 4 -10.38 -2.24 14.74
N LEU A 5 -9.72 -3.36 15.07
CA LEU A 5 -8.53 -3.84 14.40
C LEU A 5 -8.92 -4.00 12.94
N VAL A 6 -8.25 -3.24 12.07
CA VAL A 6 -8.20 -3.57 10.66
C VAL A 6 -7.70 -4.99 10.59
N THR A 7 -8.62 -5.91 10.29
CA THR A 7 -8.33 -7.33 10.28
C THR A 7 -7.72 -7.62 8.93
N TYR A 8 -6.39 -7.64 8.85
CA TYR A 8 -5.72 -8.20 7.68
C TYR A 8 -6.06 -9.69 7.66
N TYR A 9 -6.88 -10.12 6.69
CA TYR A 9 -7.21 -11.52 6.50
C TYR A 9 -5.94 -12.30 6.10
N GLY A 10 -5.40 -13.05 7.05
CA GLY A 10 -4.15 -13.79 6.87
C GLY A 10 -2.92 -12.94 7.24
N GLN A 11 -2.54 -12.96 8.52
CA GLN A 11 -1.33 -12.29 8.99
C GLN A 11 -0.09 -13.04 8.49
N THR A 12 0.71 -12.39 7.65
CA THR A 12 1.94 -12.94 7.09
C THR A 12 3.15 -12.13 7.55
N PRO A 13 4.39 -12.67 7.46
CA PRO A 13 5.60 -11.94 7.84
C PRO A 13 5.76 -10.61 7.10
N ILE A 14 5.25 -10.50 5.87
CA ILE A 14 5.28 -9.26 5.07
C ILE A 14 4.33 -8.23 5.68
N ILE A 15 3.10 -8.64 6.03
CA ILE A 15 2.12 -7.77 6.70
C ILE A 15 2.63 -7.35 8.08
N ASP A 16 3.28 -8.25 8.83
CA ASP A 16 3.90 -7.92 10.11
C ASP A 16 5.01 -6.86 9.97
N GLN A 17 5.86 -6.97 8.95
CA GLN A 17 6.89 -5.96 8.67
C GLN A 17 6.26 -4.60 8.34
N LEU A 18 5.20 -4.59 7.54
CA LEU A 18 4.47 -3.38 7.18
C LEU A 18 3.84 -2.71 8.42
N VAL A 19 3.15 -3.50 9.25
CA VAL A 19 2.49 -3.05 10.49
C VAL A 19 3.51 -2.56 11.52
N ASN A 20 4.62 -3.28 11.71
CA ASN A 20 5.66 -2.88 12.64
C ASN A 20 6.30 -1.54 12.23
N LYS A 21 6.52 -1.33 10.94
CA LYS A 21 7.14 -0.10 10.43
C LYS A 21 6.16 1.07 10.43
N TYR A 22 4.98 0.91 9.84
CA TYR A 22 4.06 2.00 9.54
C TYR A 22 2.83 2.10 10.46
N GLY A 23 2.70 1.17 11.40
CA GLY A 23 1.58 1.08 12.33
C GLY A 23 0.49 0.14 11.83
N ALA A 24 -0.35 -0.35 12.76
CA ALA A 24 -1.41 -1.32 12.46
C ALA A 24 -2.42 -0.79 11.45
N TYR A 25 -2.62 0.52 11.42
CA TYR A 25 -3.49 1.23 10.51
C TYR A 25 -2.71 2.06 9.48
N LEU A 26 -1.45 1.68 9.21
CA LEU A 26 -0.53 2.46 8.37
C LEU A 26 -0.56 3.95 8.71
N GLU A 27 -0.81 4.28 9.97
CA GLU A 27 -1.15 5.63 10.43
C GLU A 27 0.04 6.59 10.35
N LYS A 28 1.25 6.05 10.21
CA LYS A 28 2.46 6.82 9.94
C LYS A 28 2.59 7.23 8.47
N LEU A 29 1.76 6.70 7.57
CA LEU A 29 1.72 7.14 6.18
C LEU A 29 0.80 8.35 6.03
N ASN A 30 1.29 9.37 5.32
CA ASN A 30 0.47 10.50 4.93
C ASN A 30 -0.59 10.09 3.89
N ARG A 31 -1.55 10.99 3.63
CA ARG A 31 -2.66 10.72 2.70
C ARG A 31 -2.18 10.43 1.28
N GLU A 32 -1.17 11.13 0.81
CA GLU A 32 -0.62 10.99 -0.53
C GLU A 32 -0.03 9.59 -0.73
N THR A 33 0.88 9.16 0.15
CA THR A 33 1.47 7.82 0.12
C THR A 33 0.41 6.73 0.18
N LYS A 34 -0.65 6.91 0.99
CA LYS A 34 -1.79 5.97 1.02
C LYS A 34 -2.55 5.90 -0.31
N LEU A 35 -2.77 7.04 -0.96
CA LEU A 35 -3.46 7.08 -2.26
C LEU A 35 -2.62 6.44 -3.37
N LEU A 36 -1.32 6.72 -3.39
CA LEU A 36 -0.38 6.12 -4.35
C LEU A 36 -0.31 4.60 -4.14
N LEU A 37 -0.12 4.16 -2.90
CA LEU A 37 -0.11 2.74 -2.56
C LEU A 37 -1.40 2.03 -2.98
N ARG A 38 -2.56 2.70 -2.86
CA ARG A 38 -3.84 2.15 -3.33
C ARG A 38 -3.84 1.91 -4.83
N VAL A 39 -3.35 2.85 -5.61
CA VAL A 39 -3.26 2.70 -7.07
C VAL A 39 -2.28 1.59 -7.42
N THR A 40 -1.09 1.58 -6.83
CA THR A 40 -0.08 0.52 -7.02
C THR A 40 -0.62 -0.87 -6.70
N LEU A 41 -1.29 -1.05 -5.55
CA LEU A 41 -1.92 -2.33 -5.18
C LEU A 41 -2.99 -2.76 -6.19
N SER A 42 -3.80 -1.81 -6.65
CA SER A 42 -4.86 -2.10 -7.62
C SER A 42 -4.26 -2.52 -8.98
N THR A 43 -3.23 -1.82 -9.46
CA THR A 43 -2.49 -2.18 -10.67
C THR A 43 -1.87 -3.56 -10.55
N TYR A 44 -1.20 -3.85 -9.42
CA TYR A 44 -0.59 -5.15 -9.18
C TYR A 44 -1.62 -6.28 -9.24
N ILE A 45 -2.73 -6.17 -8.50
CA ILE A 45 -3.77 -7.21 -8.46
C ILE A 45 -4.34 -7.50 -9.84
N VAL A 46 -4.57 -6.46 -10.66
CA VAL A 46 -5.06 -6.62 -12.04
C VAL A 46 -4.02 -7.34 -12.89
N MET A 47 -2.76 -6.94 -12.82
CA MET A 47 -1.70 -7.53 -13.65
C MET A 47 -1.36 -8.97 -13.24
N GLN A 48 -1.54 -9.34 -11.97
CA GLN A 48 -1.38 -10.73 -11.52
C GLN A 48 -2.41 -11.71 -12.12
N GLN A 49 -3.42 -11.24 -12.84
CA GLN A 49 -4.32 -12.11 -13.62
C GLN A 49 -3.65 -12.63 -14.90
N GLU A 50 -2.68 -11.89 -15.43
CA GLU A 50 -2.02 -12.17 -16.72
C GLU A 50 -0.54 -12.52 -16.55
N TYR A 51 0.09 -12.10 -15.45
CA TYR A 51 1.51 -12.27 -15.18
C TYR A 51 1.75 -12.93 -13.82
N THR A 52 2.85 -13.65 -13.69
CA THR A 52 3.31 -14.15 -12.39
C THR A 52 3.99 -13.05 -11.56
N PRO A 53 4.10 -13.20 -10.22
CA PRO A 53 4.82 -12.24 -9.37
C PRO A 53 6.29 -12.02 -9.76
N THR A 54 6.89 -13.00 -10.45
CA THR A 54 8.25 -12.92 -10.98
C THR A 54 8.35 -12.16 -12.30
N GLU A 55 7.31 -12.23 -13.15
CA GLU A 55 7.25 -11.52 -14.43
C GLU A 55 6.80 -10.08 -14.26
N TYR A 56 5.93 -9.84 -13.27
CA TYR A 56 5.42 -8.51 -12.94
C TYR A 56 5.51 -8.28 -11.42
N PRO A 57 6.69 -7.89 -10.91
CA PRO A 57 6.88 -7.61 -9.50
C PRO A 57 6.14 -6.34 -9.07
N PHE A 58 5.95 -6.19 -7.76
CA PHE A 58 5.24 -5.04 -7.18
C PHE A 58 5.90 -3.69 -7.52
N SER A 59 7.22 -3.67 -7.70
CA SER A 59 7.95 -2.48 -8.16
C SER A 59 7.55 -2.02 -9.56
N THR A 60 7.25 -2.94 -10.48
CA THR A 60 6.77 -2.60 -11.82
C THR A 60 5.37 -1.98 -11.73
N ALA A 61 4.51 -2.52 -10.85
CA ALA A 61 3.20 -1.93 -10.58
C ALA A 61 3.30 -0.48 -10.07
N LEU A 62 4.34 -0.17 -9.29
CA LEU A 62 4.61 1.19 -8.83
C LEU A 62 5.01 2.08 -10.00
N GLU A 63 5.97 1.65 -10.81
CA GLU A 63 6.44 2.41 -11.99
C GLU A 63 5.27 2.73 -12.94
N ASP A 64 4.42 1.75 -13.23
CA ASP A 64 3.24 1.94 -14.07
C ASP A 64 2.23 2.90 -13.42
N ALA A 65 1.96 2.74 -12.12
CA ALA A 65 1.07 3.64 -11.39
C ALA A 65 1.59 5.10 -11.39
N LEU A 66 2.90 5.29 -11.28
CA LEU A 66 3.54 6.60 -11.30
C LEU A 66 3.58 7.22 -12.71
N CYS A 67 3.74 6.40 -13.76
CA CYS A 67 3.70 6.90 -15.14
C CYS A 67 2.31 7.41 -15.54
N GLU A 68 1.25 6.75 -15.07
CA GLU A 68 -0.14 7.10 -15.37
C GLU A 68 -0.66 8.28 -14.54
N LEU A 69 -0.12 8.47 -13.34
CA LEU A 69 -0.49 9.58 -12.48
C LEU A 69 0.46 10.76 -12.77
N VAL A 70 -0.08 11.91 -13.18
CA VAL A 70 0.68 13.17 -13.29
C VAL A 70 1.04 13.67 -11.89
N ILE A 71 2.01 13.03 -11.24
CA ILE A 71 2.49 13.33 -9.89
C ILE A 71 3.66 14.31 -10.02
N PRO A 72 3.72 15.36 -9.19
CA PRO A 72 4.89 16.24 -9.14
C PRO A 72 6.18 15.46 -8.83
N ASP A 73 7.34 15.97 -9.28
CA ASP A 73 8.66 15.30 -9.30
C ASP A 73 9.15 14.68 -7.96
N SER A 74 8.45 14.89 -6.85
CA SER A 74 8.79 14.37 -5.52
C SER A 74 7.91 13.18 -5.12
N ILE A 75 8.31 11.98 -5.52
CA ILE A 75 7.70 10.74 -5.00
C ILE A 75 8.12 10.55 -3.54
N PRO A 76 7.18 10.29 -2.60
CA PRO A 76 7.52 10.06 -1.19
C PRO A 76 8.47 8.87 -1.02
N GLN A 77 9.57 9.06 -0.27
CA GLN A 77 10.55 8.00 -0.02
C GLN A 77 9.93 6.77 0.67
N ASP A 78 8.94 7.00 1.55
CA ASP A 78 8.19 5.93 2.21
C ASP A 78 7.55 4.96 1.20
N LEU A 79 7.17 5.44 0.01
CA LEU A 79 6.55 4.60 -1.02
C LEU A 79 7.54 3.57 -1.59
N TYR A 80 8.79 3.96 -1.82
CA TYR A 80 9.84 3.03 -2.26
C TYR A 80 10.15 1.99 -1.19
N ASP A 81 10.25 2.43 0.06
CA ASP A 81 10.46 1.54 1.21
C ASP A 81 9.33 0.52 1.36
N ILE A 82 8.07 0.96 1.24
CA ILE A 82 6.90 0.08 1.25
C ILE A 82 6.98 -0.91 0.10
N CYS A 83 7.26 -0.45 -1.13
CA CYS A 83 7.30 -1.33 -2.30
C CYS A 83 8.41 -2.39 -2.19
N SER A 84 9.54 -2.05 -1.57
CA SER A 84 10.58 -3.02 -1.27
C SER A 84 10.12 -4.06 -0.24
N THR A 85 9.39 -3.66 0.82
CA THR A 85 8.82 -4.59 1.81
C THR A 85 7.74 -5.48 1.19
N LEU A 86 6.97 -4.94 0.25
CA LEU A 86 5.84 -5.62 -0.39
C LEU A 86 6.26 -6.43 -1.63
N ASN A 87 7.56 -6.50 -1.95
CA ASN A 87 8.00 -7.30 -3.07
C ASN A 87 7.87 -8.80 -2.75
N GLY A 88 7.24 -9.56 -3.64
CA GLY A 88 6.90 -10.96 -3.40
C GLY A 88 5.55 -11.19 -2.70
N LEU A 89 4.71 -10.16 -2.59
CA LEU A 89 3.31 -10.31 -2.19
C LEU A 89 2.58 -11.31 -3.08
N THR A 90 1.78 -12.17 -2.46
CA THR A 90 0.71 -12.88 -3.17
C THR A 90 -0.44 -11.93 -3.50
N THR A 91 -1.25 -12.29 -4.50
CA THR A 91 -2.46 -11.54 -4.86
C THR A 91 -3.40 -11.36 -3.66
N HIS A 92 -3.57 -12.40 -2.84
CA HIS A 92 -4.46 -12.37 -1.68
C HIS A 92 -3.99 -11.39 -0.58
N GLU A 93 -2.68 -11.36 -0.31
CA GLU A 93 -2.11 -10.37 0.62
C GLU A 93 -2.27 -8.95 0.08
N ALA A 94 -2.07 -8.75 -1.23
CA ALA A 94 -2.28 -7.44 -1.86
C ALA A 94 -3.75 -6.98 -1.75
N GLU A 95 -4.72 -7.87 -1.97
CA GLU A 95 -6.16 -7.59 -1.78
C GLU A 95 -6.49 -7.20 -0.35
N THR A 96 -5.92 -7.93 0.61
CA THR A 96 -6.11 -7.69 2.05
C THR A 96 -5.57 -6.32 2.46
N ILE A 97 -4.36 -5.97 2.02
CA ILE A 97 -3.76 -4.65 2.26
C ILE A 97 -4.60 -3.56 1.57
N LEU A 98 -5.10 -3.82 0.35
CA LEU A 98 -5.93 -2.87 -0.38
C LEU A 98 -7.25 -2.58 0.36
N GLU A 99 -7.93 -3.59 0.88
CA GLU A 99 -9.16 -3.43 1.65
C GLU A 99 -8.92 -2.61 2.93
N ALA A 100 -7.88 -2.98 3.68
CA ALA A 100 -7.42 -2.26 4.87
C ALA A 100 -7.13 -0.78 4.57
N LEU A 101 -6.40 -0.52 3.49
CA LEU A 101 -6.01 0.82 3.05
C LEU A 101 -7.22 1.63 2.59
N GLN A 102 -8.16 1.03 1.86
CA GLN A 102 -9.41 1.69 1.44
C GLN A 102 -10.25 2.09 2.65
N HIS A 103 -10.37 1.23 3.65
CA HIS A 103 -11.07 1.53 4.89
C HIS A 103 -10.42 2.74 5.59
N GLN A 104 -9.09 2.78 5.69
CA GLN A 104 -8.38 3.90 6.29
C GLN A 104 -8.48 5.20 5.50
N ILE A 105 -8.48 5.15 4.17
CA ILE A 105 -8.63 6.36 3.34
C ILE A 105 -10.04 6.96 3.53
N ARG A 106 -11.06 6.12 3.72
CA ARG A 106 -12.46 6.55 3.91
C ARG A 106 -12.75 7.02 5.33
N TRP A 107 -12.26 6.32 6.35
CA TRP A 107 -12.66 6.50 7.75
C TRP A 107 -11.51 6.69 8.73
N GLY A 108 -10.26 6.49 8.31
CA GLY A 108 -9.07 6.57 9.17
C GLY A 108 -8.37 7.94 9.13
N ASN A 109 -7.55 8.18 10.15
CA ASN A 109 -6.68 9.36 10.26
C ASN A 109 -5.56 9.29 9.20
N ALA A 110 -5.84 9.64 7.95
CA ALA A 110 -4.78 10.04 7.04
C ALA A 110 -4.23 11.37 7.57
N GLN A 111 -2.99 11.38 8.09
CA GLN A 111 -2.39 12.61 8.58
C GLN A 111 -2.47 13.66 7.47
N ILE A 112 -3.28 14.69 7.70
CA ILE A 112 -3.25 15.91 6.93
C ILE A 112 -2.05 16.66 7.50
N GLU A 113 -0.91 16.64 6.82
CA GLU A 113 0.13 17.61 7.12
C GLU A 113 -0.50 19.00 6.96
N ARG A 114 -0.82 19.62 8.08
CA ARG A 114 -1.05 21.06 8.11
C ARG A 114 0.33 21.68 8.16
N SER A 115 0.82 22.13 7.01
CA SER A 115 1.88 23.12 6.97
C SER A 115 1.44 24.30 7.84
N VAL A 116 2.21 24.58 8.89
CA VAL A 116 2.10 25.81 9.71
C VAL A 116 2.81 26.93 8.97
#